data_AF-A0A1I0GQ48-F1
#
_entry.id   AF-A0A1I0GQ48-F1
#
_cell.length_a   1.000
_cell.length_b   1.000
_cell.length_c   1.000
_cell.angle_alpha   90.00
_cell.angle_beta   90.00
_cell.angle_gamma   90.00
#
_symmetry.space_group_name_H-M   'P 1'
#
loop_
_entity.id
_entity.type
_entity.pdbx_description
1 polymer ?
#
loop_
_entity_poly.entity_id
_entity_poly.type
_entity_poly.pdbx_seq_one_letter_code
_entity_poly.pdbx_strand_id
1 'polypeptide(L)'
;MKNINLKVRLKNPVFLIQIILAVLTPVLAYAGLRAEDITTWSTLMKLLINAFKNPYVLSLVFISVFNAINDPTTPGLKDKRLDENCN
;
A
#
# COMPACT_ATOMS: atom_id res chain seq x y z
N MET A 1 -8.92 18.61 5.99
CA MET A 1 -7.96 17.67 5.39
C MET A 1 -6.93 18.48 4.64
N LYS A 2 -5.64 18.37 4.98
CA LYS A 2 -4.54 18.96 4.19
C LYS A 2 -4.63 18.38 2.78
N ASN A 3 -4.51 19.19 1.72
CA ASN A 3 -4.56 18.71 0.34
C ASN A 3 -3.46 17.65 0.11
N ILE A 4 -3.81 16.37 0.08
CA ILE A 4 -2.86 15.28 -0.16
C ILE A 4 -2.42 15.35 -1.61
N ASN A 5 -1.14 15.63 -1.87
CA ASN A 5 -0.59 15.64 -3.22
C ASN A 5 -0.23 14.21 -3.68
N LEU A 6 -1.26 13.43 -4.03
CA LEU A 6 -1.11 12.03 -4.44
C LEU A 6 -0.18 11.86 -5.65
N LYS A 7 -0.13 12.84 -6.55
CA LYS A 7 0.76 12.82 -7.73
C LYS A 7 2.24 12.83 -7.34
N VAL A 8 2.62 13.53 -6.27
CA VAL A 8 4.00 13.56 -5.75
C VAL A 8 4.30 12.27 -4.99
N ARG A 9 3.34 11.77 -4.18
CA ARG A 9 3.51 10.52 -3.43
C ARG A 9 3.67 9.30 -4.35
N LEU A 10 2.96 9.22 -5.47
CA LEU A 10 3.14 8.15 -6.46
C LEU A 10 4.54 8.12 -7.12
N LYS A 11 5.30 9.23 -7.07
CA LYS A 11 6.69 9.27 -7.52
C LYS A 11 7.69 8.86 -6.43
N ASN A 12 7.23 8.72 -5.18
CA ASN A 12 8.05 8.26 -4.07
C ASN A 12 8.09 6.72 -4.05
N PRO A 13 9.27 6.10 -4.20
CA PRO A 13 9.39 4.63 -4.16
C PRO A 13 8.93 4.03 -2.83
N VAL A 14 9.10 4.75 -1.71
CA VAL A 14 8.65 4.29 -0.39
C VAL A 14 7.12 4.20 -0.34
N PHE A 15 6.43 5.20 -0.88
CA PHE A 15 4.97 5.20 -0.94
C PHE A 15 4.44 4.07 -1.85
N LEU A 16 5.12 3.81 -2.98
CA LEU A 16 4.75 2.69 -3.84
C LEU A 16 4.87 1.34 -3.11
N ILE A 17 5.97 1.13 -2.39
CA ILE A 17 6.16 -0.08 -1.57
C ILE A 17 5.07 -0.16 -0.48
N GLN A 18 4.74 0.95 0.17
CA GLN A 18 3.69 1.00 1.18
C GLN A 18 2.32 0.61 0.62
N ILE A 19 1.96 1.07 -0.58
CA ILE A 19 0.71 0.66 -1.25
C ILE A 19 0.74 -0.82 -1.62
N ILE A 20 1.87 -1.33 -2.13
CA ILE A 20 2.02 -2.76 -2.44
C ILE A 20 1.83 -3.60 -1.17
N LEU A 21 2.46 -3.23 -0.07
CA LEU A 21 2.31 -3.93 1.22
C LEU A 21 0.88 -3.81 1.76
N ALA A 22 0.26 -2.63 1.65
CA ALA A 22 -1.11 -2.42 2.08
C ALA A 22 -2.11 -3.33 1.36
N VAL A 23 -1.81 -3.74 0.12
CA VAL A 23 -2.59 -4.74 -0.62
C VAL A 23 -2.20 -6.17 -0.24
N LEU A 24 -0.91 -6.50 -0.20
CA LEU A 24 -0.44 -7.87 0.00
C LEU A 24 -0.66 -8.39 1.42
N THR A 25 -0.43 -7.57 2.45
CA THR A 25 -0.54 -7.97 3.85
C THR A 25 -1.93 -8.52 4.23
N PRO A 26 -3.06 -7.83 3.96
CA PRO A 26 -4.38 -8.37 4.29
C PRO A 26 -4.73 -9.62 3.47
N VAL A 27 -4.25 -9.71 2.22
CA VAL A 27 -4.47 -10.90 1.37
C VAL A 27 -3.75 -12.12 1.93
N LEU A 28 -2.49 -11.96 2.36
CA LEU A 28 -1.70 -13.03 2.96
C LEU A 28 -2.24 -13.45 4.33
N ALA A 29 -2.58 -12.47 5.16
CA ALA A 29 -3.17 -12.71 6.48
C ALA A 29 -4.49 -13.48 6.35
N TYR A 30 -5.35 -13.11 5.39
CA TYR A 30 -6.60 -13.82 5.16
C TYR A 30 -6.39 -15.25 4.66
N ALA A 31 -5.42 -15.45 3.78
CA ALA A 31 -5.10 -16.78 3.25
C ALA A 31 -4.37 -17.67 4.27
N GLY A 32 -3.93 -17.14 5.41
CA GLY A 32 -3.12 -17.86 6.38
C GLY A 32 -1.74 -18.24 5.84
N LEU A 33 -1.25 -17.50 4.84
CA LEU A 33 0.02 -17.77 4.15
C LEU A 33 1.12 -16.84 4.65
N ARG A 34 2.33 -17.36 4.74
CA ARG A 34 3.55 -16.59 4.96
C ARG A 34 4.10 -16.10 3.63
N ALA A 35 4.93 -15.06 3.68
CA ALA A 35 5.62 -14.56 2.48
C ALA A 35 6.49 -15.66 1.82
N GLU A 36 7.06 -16.55 2.64
CA GLU A 36 7.87 -17.69 2.20
C GLU A 36 7.06 -18.73 1.41
N ASP A 37 5.73 -18.77 1.55
CA ASP A 37 4.86 -19.70 0.82
C ASP A 37 4.62 -19.25 -0.63
N ILE A 38 4.91 -17.98 -0.96
CA ILE A 38 4.80 -17.44 -2.31
C ILE A 38 6.12 -17.63 -3.07
N THR A 39 6.47 -18.88 -3.36
CA THR A 39 7.72 -19.20 -4.06
C THR A 39 7.62 -19.12 -5.58
N THR A 40 6.40 -19.02 -6.14
CA THR A 40 6.17 -18.96 -7.59
C THR A 40 5.22 -17.84 -7.99
N TRP A 41 5.44 -17.30 -9.20
CA TRP A 41 4.54 -16.31 -9.81
C TRP A 41 3.12 -16.84 -10.01
N SER A 42 2.97 -18.15 -10.25
CA SER A 42 1.64 -18.77 -10.39
C SER A 42 0.86 -18.73 -9.07
N THR A 43 1.52 -19.05 -7.95
CA THR A 43 0.92 -19.00 -6.61
C THR A 43 0.49 -17.57 -6.27
N LEU A 44 1.35 -16.58 -6.56
CA LEU A 44 1.02 -15.17 -6.33
C LEU A 44 -0.23 -14.74 -7.11
N MET A 45 -0.30 -15.04 -8.41
CA MET A 45 -1.43 -14.64 -9.25
C MET A 45 -2.74 -15.32 -8.82
N LYS A 46 -2.69 -16.61 -8.48
CA LYS A 46 -3.88 -17.32 -7.95
C LYS A 46 -4.39 -16.69 -6.66
N LEU A 47 -3.48 -16.33 -5.76
CA LEU A 47 -3.82 -15.68 -4.50
C LEU A 47 -4.52 -14.33 -4.72
N LEU A 48 -3.99 -13.49 -5.62
CA LEU A 48 -4.58 -12.20 -5.95
C LEU A 48 -5.98 -12.35 -6.60
N ILE A 49 -6.17 -13.32 -7.50
CA ILE A 49 -7.47 -13.59 -8.12
C ILE A 49 -8.48 -14.07 -7.07
N ASN A 50 -8.07 -14.96 -6.17
CA ASN A 50 -8.94 -15.46 -5.10
C ASN A 50 -9.33 -14.35 -4.11
N ALA A 51 -8.39 -13.46 -3.77
CA ALA A 51 -8.66 -12.26 -2.99
C ALA A 51 -9.67 -11.35 -3.68
N PHE A 52 -9.52 -11.13 -5.00
CA PHE A 52 -10.44 -10.30 -5.78
C PHE A 52 -11.86 -10.88 -5.85
N LYS A 53 -12.00 -12.20 -5.89
CA LYS A 53 -13.31 -12.87 -5.88
C LYS A 53 -14.00 -12.85 -4.52
N ASN A 54 -13.32 -12.41 -3.47
CA ASN A 54 -13.84 -12.42 -2.11
C ASN A 54 -14.16 -10.99 -1.62
N PRO A 55 -15.45 -10.63 -1.47
CA PRO A 55 -15.84 -9.27 -1.10
C PRO A 55 -15.37 -8.87 0.31
N TYR A 56 -15.21 -9.83 1.22
CA TYR A 56 -14.66 -9.58 2.55
C TYR A 56 -13.18 -9.19 2.46
N VAL A 57 -12.38 -9.93 1.68
CA VAL A 57 -10.95 -9.63 1.49
C VAL A 57 -10.75 -8.30 0.77
N LEU A 58 -11.58 -8.01 -0.24
CA LEU A 58 -11.58 -6.71 -0.91
C LEU A 58 -11.83 -5.56 0.08
N SER A 59 -12.74 -5.75 1.04
CA SER A 59 -13.03 -4.75 2.07
C SER A 59 -11.82 -4.53 2.99
N LEU A 60 -11.12 -5.61 3.37
CA LEU A 60 -9.87 -5.51 4.15
C LEU A 60 -8.77 -4.78 3.40
N VAL A 61 -8.57 -5.11 2.12
CA VAL A 61 -7.62 -4.42 1.24
C VAL A 61 -7.97 -2.94 1.13
N PHE A 62 -9.26 -2.61 0.94
CA PHE A 62 -9.71 -1.23 0.83
C PHE A 62 -9.40 -0.42 2.10
N ILE A 63 -9.73 -0.95 3.29
CA ILE A 63 -9.45 -0.29 4.57
C ILE A 63 -7.94 -0.10 4.75
N SER A 64 -7.15 -1.13 4.43
CA SER A 64 -5.68 -1.08 4.52
C SER A 64 -5.08 -0.01 3.60
N VAL A 65 -5.54 0.07 2.36
CA VAL A 65 -5.12 1.10 1.39
C VAL A 65 -5.59 2.49 1.83
N PHE A 66 -6.81 2.62 2.34
CA PHE A 66 -7.33 3.87 2.90
C PHE A 66 -6.44 4.38 4.05
N ASN A 67 -6.02 3.47 4.94
CA ASN A 67 -5.09 3.79 6.01
C ASN A 67 -3.72 4.23 5.46
N ALA A 68 -3.17 3.51 4.48
CA ALA A 68 -1.89 3.86 3.86
C ALA A 68 -1.92 5.22 3.14
N ILE A 69 -3.05 5.59 2.53
CA ILE A 69 -3.21 6.90 1.89
C ILE A 69 -3.30 8.03 2.92
N ASN A 70 -4.03 7.80 4.01
CA ASN A 70 -4.24 8.80 5.06
C ASN A 70 -3.09 8.88 6.09
N ASP A 71 -2.15 7.94 6.03
CA ASP A 71 -0.98 7.90 6.90
C ASP A 71 -0.12 9.18 6.72
N PRO A 72 0.06 9.98 7.79
CA PRO A 72 0.88 11.18 7.78
C PRO A 72 2.39 10.90 7.77
N THR A 73 2.83 9.64 7.85
CA THR A 73 4.24 9.32 7.88
C THR A 73 4.91 9.36 6.51
N THR A 74 6.12 9.91 6.53
CA THR A 74 7.10 10.09 5.44
C THR A 74 6.74 11.14 4.38
N PRO A 75 7.16 12.41 4.59
CA PRO A 75 7.83 13.11 3.50
C PRO A 75 8.88 12.16 2.94
N GLY A 76 8.70 11.70 1.70
CA GLY A 76 9.64 10.77 1.07
C GLY A 76 11.07 11.27 1.10
N LEU A 77 12.04 10.41 0.80
CA LEU A 77 13.46 10.80 0.69
C LEU A 77 13.71 11.97 -0.30
N LYS A 78 12.72 12.31 -1.14
CA LYS A 78 12.71 13.44 -2.09
C LYS A 78 11.65 14.51 -1.79
N ASP A 79 10.89 14.39 -0.71
CA ASP A 79 9.90 15.39 -0.34
C ASP A 79 10.66 16.55 0.30
N LYS A 80 11.04 17.51 -0.54
CA LYS A 80 11.60 18.77 -0.07
C LYS A 80 10.52 19.42 0.80
N ARG A 81 10.81 19.60 2.09
CA ARG A 81 10.09 20.55 2.95
C ARG A 81 9.94 21.86 2.19
N LEU A 82 8.73 22.21 1.80
CA LEU A 82 8.40 23.58 1.40
C LEU A 82 8.11 24.38 2.67
N ASP A 83 9.09 24.44 3.56
CA ASP A 83 9.07 25.22 4.80
C ASP A 83 10.42 25.89 5.10
N GLU A 84 11.19 26.21 4.05
CA GLU A 84 12.27 27.21 4.09
C GLU A 84 11.92 28.40 3.19
N ASN A 85 10.96 29.20 3.63
CA ASN A 85 10.95 30.65 3.38
C ASN A 85 10.05 31.31 4.42
N CYS A 86 10.54 31.26 5.66
CA CYS A 86 10.25 32.30 6.62
C CYS A 86 11.32 33.38 6.39
N ASN A 87 11.02 34.29 5.46
CA ASN A 87 11.54 35.67 5.44
C ASN A 87 10.46 36.56 4.82
#